data_AF-A0A377KEB3-F1
#
_entry.id   AF-A0A377KEB3-F1
#
_cell.length_a   1.000
_cell.length_b   1.000
_cell.length_c   1.000
_cell.angle_alpha   90.00
_cell.angle_beta   90.00
_cell.angle_gamma   90.00
#
_symmetry.space_group_name_H-M   'P 1'
#
loop_
_entity.id
_entity.type
_entity.pdbx_description
1 polymer ?
#
loop_
_entity_poly.entity_id
_entity_poly.type
_entity_poly.pdbx_seq_one_letter_code
_entity_poly.pdbx_strand_id
1 'polypeptide(L)' 'MKPAVNWKQFKGKVKEQWGKLTDDDMTIIEGKRDQLVGKIQERYGYQKDQAEKEVDSWGKTP' A
#
# COMPACT_ATOMS: atom_id res chain seq x y z
N MET A 1 4.06 23.20 6.20
CA MET A 1 2.88 22.48 5.68
C MET A 1 3.39 21.38 4.74
N LYS A 2 3.42 20.11 5.16
CA LYS A 2 3.90 19.01 4.29
C LYS A 2 2.80 18.63 3.28
N PRO A 3 3.13 18.28 2.03
CA PRO A 3 2.17 18.28 0.93
C PRO A 3 1.16 17.13 1.06
N ALA A 4 -0.03 17.42 1.58
CA ALA A 4 -1.15 16.48 1.71
C ALA A 4 -1.65 15.93 0.35
N VAL A 5 -1.26 16.55 -0.76
CA VAL A 5 -1.61 16.13 -2.13
C VAL A 5 -1.03 14.75 -2.47
N ASN A 6 0.22 14.47 -2.09
CA ASN A 6 0.87 13.21 -2.49
C ASN A 6 0.26 12.02 -1.75
N TRP A 7 -0.04 12.18 -0.46
CA TRP A 7 -0.64 11.12 0.35
C TRP A 7 -2.03 10.70 -0.14
N LYS A 8 -2.87 11.67 -0.53
CA LYS A 8 -4.21 11.37 -1.05
C LYS A 8 -4.16 10.63 -2.40
N GLN A 9 -3.20 10.98 -3.27
CA GLN A 9 -2.97 10.28 -4.53
C GLN A 9 -2.40 8.86 -4.31
N PHE A 10 -1.41 8.73 -3.41
CA PHE A 10 -0.88 7.45 -2.99
C PHE A 10 -2.00 6.52 -2.52
N LYS A 11 -2.85 7.02 -1.60
CA LYS A 11 -3.99 6.28 -1.07
C LYS A 11 -4.98 5.83 -2.16
N GLY A 12 -5.24 6.69 -3.16
CA GLY A 12 -6.06 6.33 -4.32
C GLY A 12 -5.46 5.16 -5.09
N LYS A 13 -4.22 5.30 -5.55
CA LYS A 13 -3.51 4.27 -6.34
C LYS A 13 -3.39 2.94 -5.60
N VAL A 14 -3.11 2.99 -4.30
CA VAL A 14 -2.97 1.78 -3.47
C VAL A 14 -4.32 1.08 -3.28
N LYS A 15 -5.43 1.81 -3.16
CA LYS A 15 -6.78 1.20 -3.14
C LYS A 15 -7.19 0.64 -4.49
N GLU A 16 -6.80 1.27 -5.59
CA GLU A 16 -7.03 0.75 -6.94
C GLU A 16 -6.31 -0.58 -7.15
N GLN A 17 -5.04 -0.66 -6.72
CA GLN A 17 -4.25 -1.89 -6.81
C GLN A 17 -4.73 -2.97 -5.82
N TRP A 18 -5.00 -2.56 -4.57
CA TRP A 18 -5.37 -3.46 -3.49
C TRP A 18 -6.72 -3.06 -2.88
N GLY A 19 -7.81 -3.41 -3.58
CA GLY A 19 -9.18 -3.10 -3.14
C GLY A 19 -9.61 -3.67 -1.77
N LYS A 20 -8.86 -4.62 -1.19
CA LYS A 20 -9.13 -5.11 0.19
C LYS A 20 -8.52 -4.19 1.27
N LEU A 21 -7.59 -3.30 0.90
CA LEU A 21 -7.03 -2.33 1.84
C LEU A 21 -8.03 -1.19 2.06
N THR A 22 -8.27 -0.85 3.33
CA THR A 22 -9.23 0.18 3.73
C THR A 22 -8.57 1.53 3.96
N ASP A 23 -9.39 2.56 4.15
CA ASP A 23 -8.92 3.88 4.57
C ASP A 23 -8.08 3.87 5.86
N ASP A 24 -8.38 2.94 6.76
CA ASP A 24 -7.68 2.76 8.03
C ASP A 24 -6.31 2.11 7.82
N ASP A 25 -6.25 1.02 7.04
CA ASP A 25 -4.99 0.38 6.64
C ASP A 25 -4.04 1.39 5.99
N MET A 26 -4.57 2.25 5.12
CA MET A 26 -3.79 3.31 4.49
C MET A 26 -3.21 4.26 5.53
N THR A 27 -4.00 4.69 6.51
CA THR A 27 -3.55 5.59 7.58
C THR A 27 -2.41 4.98 8.38
N ILE A 28 -2.46 3.67 8.65
CA ILE A 28 -1.37 2.92 9.30
C ILE A 28 -0.14 2.83 8.41
N ILE A 29 -0.34 2.61 7.10
CA ILE A 29 0.74 2.49 6.13
C ILE A 29 1.57 3.78 6.06
N GLU A 30 0.94 4.96 6.07
CA GLU A 30 1.61 6.27 6.09
C GLU A 30 2.73 6.41 5.02
N GLY A 31 2.60 5.68 3.89
CA GLY A 31 3.56 5.68 2.79
C GLY A 31 4.75 4.75 2.99
N LYS A 32 4.77 3.97 4.09
CA LYS A 32 5.83 3.04 4.43
C LYS A 32 5.59 1.70 3.75
N ARG A 33 6.55 1.30 2.91
CA ARG A 33 6.53 0.02 2.19
C ARG A 33 6.37 -1.19 3.12
N ASP A 34 7.09 -1.21 4.24
CA ASP A 34 7.05 -2.33 5.19
C ASP A 34 5.65 -2.54 5.78
N GLN A 35 4.97 -1.44 6.13
CA GLN A 35 3.59 -1.47 6.60
C GLN A 35 2.63 -1.94 5.51
N LEU A 36 2.84 -1.51 4.26
CA LEU A 36 2.02 -1.95 3.13
C LEU A 36 2.15 -3.47 2.90
N VAL A 37 3.38 -3.99 2.96
CA VAL A 37 3.65 -5.44 2.87
C VAL A 37 2.98 -6.18 4.04
N GLY A 38 3.04 -5.66 5.26
CA GLY A 38 2.32 -6.21 6.41
C GLY A 38 0.81 -6.28 6.18
N LYS A 39 0.20 -5.17 5.76
CA LYS A 39 -1.24 -5.11 5.47
C LYS A 39 -1.68 -6.02 4.32
N ILE A 40 -0.87 -6.15 3.28
CA ILE A 40 -1.17 -7.08 2.18
C ILE A 40 -1.16 -8.53 2.69
N GLN A 41 -0.19 -8.91 3.53
CA GLN A 41 -0.18 -10.24 4.16
C GLN A 41 -1.44 -10.46 5.00
N GLU A 42 -1.81 -9.50 5.87
CA GLU A 42 -2.99 -9.61 6.74
C GLU A 42 -4.31 -9.70 5.95
N ARG A 43 -4.47 -8.90 4.89
CA ARG A 43 -5.75 -8.73 4.18
C ARG A 43 -5.93 -9.73 3.03
N TYR A 44 -4.84 -10.19 2.44
CA TYR A 44 -4.85 -11.14 1.33
C TYR A 44 -4.39 -12.55 1.71
N GLY A 45 -3.81 -12.74 2.89
CA GLY A 45 -3.22 -14.01 3.30
C GLY A 45 -1.98 -14.38 2.49
N TYR A 46 -1.30 -13.38 1.93
CA TYR A 46 -0.11 -13.60 1.12
C TYR A 46 1.11 -13.89 2.00
N GLN A 47 2.01 -14.71 1.46
CA GLN A 47 3.34 -14.86 2.02
C GLN A 47 4.14 -13.58 1.83
N LYS A 48 5.10 -13.33 2.73
CA LYS A 48 5.94 -12.13 2.71
C LYS A 48 6.55 -11.86 1.32
N ASP A 49 7.16 -12.87 0.68
CA ASP A 49 7.75 -12.74 -0.66
C ASP A 49 6.75 -12.26 -1.73
N GLN A 50 5.53 -12.82 -1.71
CA GLN A 50 4.47 -12.44 -2.65
C GLN A 50 4.01 -10.99 -2.40
N ALA A 51 3.83 -10.61 -1.14
CA ALA A 51 3.47 -9.24 -0.76
C ALA A 51 4.59 -8.24 -1.12
N GLU A 52 5.85 -8.60 -0.91
CA GLU A 52 7.01 -7.78 -1.29
C GLU A 52 7.11 -7.58 -2.79
N LYS A 53 6.85 -8.63 -3.60
CA LYS A 53 6.80 -8.56 -5.06
C LYS A 53 5.68 -7.66 -5.57
N GLU A 54 4.48 -7.78 -5.01
CA GLU A 54 3.34 -6.93 -5.33
C GLU A 54 3.68 -5.44 -5.11
N VAL A 55 4.24 -5.12 -3.94
CA VAL A 55 4.64 -3.75 -3.63
C VAL A 55 5.82 -3.28 -4.50
N ASP A 56 6.73 -4.18 -4.87
CA ASP A 56 7.82 -3.87 -5.79
C ASP A 56 7.34 -3.52 -7.19
N SER A 57 6.43 -4.35 -7.71
CA SER A 57 5.81 -4.16 -9.00
C SER A 57 5.05 -2.85 -9.04
N TRP A 58 4.32 -2.52 -7.97
CA TRP A 58 3.61 -1.26 -7.86
C TRP A 58 4.54 -0.04 -7.83
N GLY A 59 5.66 -0.10 -7.10
CA GLY A 59 6.66 0.97 -7.04
C GLY A 59 7.42 1.22 -8.36
N LYS A 60 7.33 0.29 -9.32
CA LYS A 60 7.93 0.37 -10.66
C LYS A 60 6.96 0.86 -11.75
N THR A 61 5.68 1.03 -11.41
CA THR A 61 4.70 1.58 -12.36
C THR A 61 5.10 3.02 -12.71
N PRO A 62 5.32 3.37 -13.98
CA PRO A 62 5.77 4.70 -14.40
C PRO A 62 4.80 5.83 -14.04
#